data_AF-A0A0R3RMU8-F1
#
_entry.id   AF-A0A0R3RMU8-F1
#
_cell.length_a   1.000
_cell.length_b   1.000
_cell.length_c   1.000
_cell.angle_alpha   90.00
_cell.angle_beta   90.00
_cell.angle_gamma   90.00
#
_symmetry.space_group_name_H-M   'P 1'
#
loop_
_entity.id
_entity.type
_entity.pdbx_description
1 polymer ?
#
loop_
_entity_poly.entity_id
_entity_poly.type
_entity_poly.pdbx_seq_one_letter_code
_entity_poly.pdbx_strand_id
1 'polypeptide(L)'
;MLPACEQWEKILNETPSDLLALKFAHDAYFYLGNKQSLRDSIARVFPKWKPTMPCYRTGKVSTNDFSYLYGMYAFGLEECEQYDEAERYAKKGLDLNRHDAWATHALAHCMEMNGRFEEGIHFMESTETDWNVSLFIQRFRLC
;
A
#
# COMPACT_ATOMS: atom_id res chain seq x y z
N MET A 1 11.24 -18.42 1.01
CA MET A 1 10.21 -17.37 1.19
C MET A 1 8.81 -17.96 1.37
N LEU A 2 8.34 -18.92 0.54
CA LEU A 2 6.99 -19.50 0.69
C LEU A 2 6.66 -20.04 2.10
N PRO A 3 7.52 -20.82 2.79
CA PRO A 3 7.21 -21.27 4.16
C PRO A 3 7.09 -20.11 5.17
N ALA A 4 7.77 -18.99 4.92
CA ALA A 4 7.66 -17.80 5.77
C ALA A 4 6.32 -17.09 5.52
N CYS A 5 5.87 -16.98 4.26
CA CYS A 5 4.54 -16.49 3.89
C CYS A 5 3.44 -17.28 4.60
N GLU A 6 3.51 -18.62 4.59
CA GLU A 6 2.54 -19.46 5.30
C GLU A 6 2.49 -19.16 6.80
N GLN A 7 3.65 -18.90 7.42
CA GLN A 7 3.71 -18.57 8.84
C GLN A 7 3.11 -17.19 9.14
N TRP A 8 3.38 -16.18 8.31
CA TRP A 8 2.76 -14.87 8.44
C TRP A 8 1.24 -14.93 8.20
N GLU A 9 0.77 -15.69 7.22
CA GLU A 9 -0.66 -15.89 6.97
C GLU A 9 -1.37 -16.58 8.14
N LYS A 10 -0.73 -17.54 8.82
CA LYS A 10 -1.26 -18.11 10.07
C LYS A 10 -1.40 -17.03 11.16
N ILE A 11 -0.37 -16.19 11.33
CA ILE A 11 -0.43 -15.06 12.27
C ILE A 11 -1.57 -14.10 11.91
N LEU A 12 -1.76 -13.78 10.63
CA LEU A 12 -2.82 -12.87 10.18
C LEU A 12 -4.23 -13.47 10.33
N ASN A 13 -4.36 -14.80 10.30
CA ASN A 13 -5.63 -15.47 10.61
C ASN A 13 -6.00 -15.33 12.08
N GLU A 14 -5.03 -15.43 12.99
CA GLU A 14 -5.22 -15.32 14.44
C GLU A 14 -5.28 -13.85 14.91
N THR A 15 -4.37 -13.03 14.40
CA THR A 15 -4.16 -11.61 14.72
C THR A 15 -4.11 -10.78 13.44
N PRO A 16 -5.28 -10.46 12.84
CA PRO A 16 -5.36 -9.70 11.58
C PRO A 16 -4.72 -8.30 11.62
N SER A 17 -4.58 -7.74 12.83
CA SER A 17 -3.98 -6.43 13.07
C SER A 17 -2.47 -6.46 13.29
N ASP A 18 -1.83 -7.60 13.13
CA ASP A 18 -0.37 -7.68 13.18
C ASP A 18 0.24 -7.06 11.91
N LEU A 19 0.56 -5.76 11.99
CA LEU A 19 1.10 -5.01 10.86
C LEU A 19 2.46 -5.55 10.39
N LEU A 20 3.27 -6.13 11.30
CA LEU A 20 4.58 -6.64 10.95
C LEU A 20 4.45 -7.93 10.13
N ALA A 21 3.59 -8.85 10.55
CA ALA A 21 3.27 -10.04 9.77
C ALA A 21 2.66 -9.66 8.41
N LEU A 22 1.77 -8.66 8.37
CA LEU A 22 1.15 -8.18 7.14
C LEU A 22 2.18 -7.61 6.17
N LYS A 23 3.08 -6.76 6.67
CA LYS A 23 4.14 -6.14 5.88
C LYS A 23 5.10 -7.18 5.30
N PHE A 24 5.53 -8.15 6.12
CA PHE A 24 6.43 -9.19 5.65
C PHE A 24 5.78 -10.14 4.64
N ALA A 25 4.50 -10.49 4.83
CA ALA A 25 3.75 -11.25 3.84
C ALA A 25 3.65 -10.48 2.52
N HIS A 26 3.24 -9.21 2.57
CA HIS A 26 3.10 -8.33 1.40
C HIS A 26 4.42 -8.21 0.61
N ASP A 27 5.53 -7.87 1.27
CA ASP A 27 6.85 -7.79 0.62
C ASP A 27 7.29 -9.11 0.01
N ALA A 28 7.09 -10.21 0.74
CA ALA A 28 7.48 -11.53 0.24
C ALA A 28 6.66 -11.93 -0.99
N TYR A 29 5.36 -11.62 -1.02
CA TYR A 29 4.53 -11.89 -2.20
C TYR A 29 4.94 -11.03 -3.40
N PHE A 30 5.31 -9.77 -3.17
CA PHE A 30 5.88 -8.90 -4.21
C PHE A 30 7.17 -9.51 -4.80
N TYR A 31 8.15 -9.86 -3.96
CA TYR A 31 9.41 -10.45 -4.43
C TYR A 31 9.27 -11.84 -5.07
N LEU A 32 8.19 -12.57 -4.77
CA LEU A 32 7.86 -13.84 -5.39
C LEU A 32 7.04 -13.69 -6.68
N GLY A 33 6.63 -12.47 -7.05
CA GLY A 33 5.73 -12.23 -8.19
C GLY A 33 4.32 -12.78 -7.99
N ASN A 34 3.92 -13.08 -6.75
CA ASN A 34 2.60 -13.61 -6.44
C ASN A 34 1.59 -12.46 -6.22
N LYS A 35 1.22 -11.81 -7.32
CA LYS A 35 0.33 -10.65 -7.32
C LYS A 35 -1.04 -10.90 -6.70
N GLN A 36 -1.60 -12.11 -6.87
CA GLN A 36 -2.88 -12.46 -6.25
C GLN A 36 -2.78 -12.46 -4.73
N SER A 37 -1.72 -13.07 -4.17
CA SER A 37 -1.55 -13.13 -2.71
C SER A 37 -1.16 -11.77 -2.13
N LEU A 38 -0.39 -10.97 -2.86
CA LEU A 38 -0.07 -9.57 -2.53
C LEU A 38 -1.35 -8.76 -2.25
N ARG A 39 -2.32 -8.83 -3.16
CA ARG A 39 -3.63 -8.20 -3.03
C ARG A 39 -4.49 -8.85 -1.94
N ASP A 40 -4.64 -10.17 -2.01
CA ASP A 40 -5.64 -10.89 -1.23
C ASP A 40 -5.29 -10.96 0.27
N SER A 41 -4.00 -10.94 0.61
CA SER A 41 -3.56 -10.88 2.02
C SER A 41 -4.06 -9.59 2.69
N ILE A 42 -3.92 -8.44 2.00
CA ILE A 42 -4.44 -7.17 2.50
C ILE A 42 -5.98 -7.17 2.52
N ALA A 43 -6.61 -7.67 1.46
CA ALA A 43 -8.07 -7.74 1.37
C ALA A 43 -8.71 -8.58 2.50
N ARG A 44 -8.05 -9.67 2.92
CA ARG A 44 -8.52 -10.54 4.03
C ARG A 44 -8.51 -9.83 5.38
N VAL A 45 -7.52 -8.99 5.65
CA VAL A 45 -7.40 -8.29 6.93
C VAL A 45 -8.21 -6.99 6.97
N PHE A 46 -8.46 -6.38 5.81
CA PHE A 46 -9.12 -5.07 5.68
C PHE A 46 -10.42 -4.93 6.49
N PRO A 47 -11.39 -5.87 6.40
CA PRO A 47 -12.66 -5.76 7.14
C PRO A 47 -12.51 -5.93 8.66
N LYS A 48 -11.37 -6.47 9.12
CA LYS A 48 -11.11 -6.79 10.53
C LYS A 48 -10.40 -5.63 11.24
N TRP A 49 -9.88 -4.66 10.51
CA TRP A 49 -9.24 -3.47 11.06
C TRP A 49 -10.28 -2.41 11.42
N LYS A 50 -10.23 -1.92 12.67
CA LYS A 50 -11.11 -0.84 13.14
C LYS A 50 -10.36 0.49 13.18
N PRO A 51 -10.97 1.62 12.79
CA PRO A 51 -10.33 2.94 12.84
C PRO A 51 -9.81 3.41 14.20
N THR A 52 -9.99 2.64 15.27
CA THR A 52 -9.43 2.93 16.60
C THR A 52 -8.17 2.11 16.90
N MET A 53 -7.74 1.25 15.98
CA MET A 53 -6.61 0.33 16.17
C MET A 53 -5.30 1.03 15.76
N PRO A 54 -4.37 1.26 16.70
CA PRO A 54 -3.10 1.88 16.38
C PRO A 54 -2.30 0.98 15.43
N CYS A 55 -1.82 1.54 14.31
CA CYS A 55 -0.96 0.83 13.36
C CYS A 55 0.50 0.76 13.84
N TYR A 56 0.92 1.60 14.79
CA TYR A 56 2.18 1.47 15.51
C TYR A 56 2.02 1.92 16.98
N ARG A 57 2.76 1.29 17.90
CA ARG A 57 2.80 1.68 19.32
C ARG A 57 4.17 2.24 19.66
N THR A 58 4.34 3.55 19.52
CA THR A 58 5.47 4.26 20.14
C THR A 58 5.05 5.64 20.62
N GLY A 59 4.59 5.69 21.88
CA GLY A 59 4.82 6.73 22.89
C GLY A 59 4.53 8.22 22.65
N LYS A 60 4.51 8.75 21.42
CA LYS A 60 4.35 10.19 21.15
C LYS A 60 3.59 10.58 19.89
N VAL A 61 3.17 9.63 19.06
CA VAL A 61 2.27 9.92 17.95
C VAL A 61 1.25 8.78 17.88
N SER A 62 0.00 9.10 18.15
CA SER A 62 -1.14 8.23 17.86
C SER A 62 -1.61 8.57 16.44
N THR A 63 -0.79 8.35 15.41
CA THR A 63 -1.35 8.36 14.05
C THR A 63 -1.86 6.97 13.78
N ASN A 64 -3.18 6.91 13.74
CA ASN A 64 -3.93 5.82 13.19
C ASN A 64 -3.73 5.85 11.67
N ASP A 65 -2.51 5.59 11.19
CA ASP A 65 -2.12 5.61 9.78
C ASP A 65 -2.68 4.38 9.06
N PHE A 66 -4.00 4.37 8.93
CA PHE A 66 -4.75 3.49 8.05
C PHE A 66 -4.37 3.68 6.58
N SER A 67 -3.76 4.84 6.24
CA SER A 67 -3.28 5.15 4.90
C SER A 67 -2.42 4.03 4.33
N TYR A 68 -1.58 3.40 5.16
CA TYR A 68 -0.64 2.38 4.72
C TYR A 68 -1.35 1.11 4.22
N LEU A 69 -2.46 0.73 4.87
CA LEU A 69 -3.28 -0.39 4.39
C LEU A 69 -3.96 -0.05 3.07
N TYR A 70 -4.46 1.18 2.93
CA TYR A 70 -5.03 1.68 1.68
C TYR A 70 -4.00 1.66 0.55
N GLY A 71 -2.78 2.15 0.81
CA GLY A 71 -1.68 2.15 -0.15
C GLY A 71 -1.24 0.74 -0.56
N MET A 72 -0.99 -0.16 0.40
CA MET A 72 -0.63 -1.55 0.10
C MET A 72 -1.71 -2.29 -0.69
N TYR A 73 -2.99 -2.03 -0.39
CA TYR A 73 -4.09 -2.64 -1.11
C TYR A 73 -4.22 -2.09 -2.53
N ALA A 74 -4.12 -0.77 -2.68
CA ALA A 74 -4.11 -0.10 -3.97
C ALA A 74 -2.99 -0.64 -4.87
N PHE A 75 -1.79 -0.80 -4.33
CA PHE A 75 -0.68 -1.42 -5.03
C PHE A 75 -0.98 -2.87 -5.46
N GLY A 76 -1.50 -3.70 -4.57
CA GLY A 76 -1.88 -5.07 -4.94
C GLY A 76 -2.99 -5.15 -6.00
N LEU A 77 -3.92 -4.19 -6.00
CA LEU A 77 -4.96 -4.06 -7.03
C LEU A 77 -4.36 -3.64 -8.38
N GLU A 78 -3.43 -2.68 -8.37
CA GLU A 78 -2.72 -2.17 -9.56
C GLU A 78 -1.92 -3.29 -10.23
N GLU A 79 -1.11 -4.04 -9.48
CA GLU A 79 -0.38 -5.21 -9.96
C GLU A 79 -1.33 -6.29 -10.55
N CYS A 80 -2.55 -6.37 -10.02
CA CYS A 80 -3.62 -7.24 -10.52
C CYS A 80 -4.47 -6.61 -11.64
N GLU A 81 -4.03 -5.52 -12.26
CA GLU A 81 -4.67 -4.84 -13.39
C GLU A 81 -6.08 -4.31 -13.06
N GLN A 82 -6.38 -4.07 -11.78
CA GLN A 82 -7.65 -3.51 -11.29
C GLN A 82 -7.52 -2.01 -11.02
N TYR A 83 -7.18 -1.26 -12.07
CA TYR A 83 -6.77 0.14 -11.96
C TYR A 83 -7.83 1.07 -11.36
N ASP A 84 -9.11 0.90 -11.70
CA ASP A 84 -10.19 1.76 -11.18
C ASP A 84 -10.32 1.65 -9.65
N GLU A 85 -10.27 0.42 -9.12
CA GLU A 85 -10.32 0.20 -7.68
C GLU A 85 -9.02 0.62 -7.00
N ALA A 86 -7.87 0.34 -7.63
CA ALA A 86 -6.57 0.77 -7.14
C ALA A 86 -6.51 2.29 -6.95
N GLU A 87 -6.93 3.06 -7.95
CA GLU A 87 -6.99 4.52 -7.88
C GLU A 87 -7.91 5.01 -6.75
N ARG A 88 -9.09 4.39 -6.59
CA ARG A 88 -10.02 4.74 -5.50
C ARG A 88 -9.41 4.52 -4.12
N TYR A 89 -8.71 3.41 -3.91
CA TYR A 89 -8.08 3.13 -2.62
C TYR A 89 -6.81 3.94 -2.40
N ALA A 90 -6.03 4.22 -3.44
CA ALA A 90 -4.87 5.11 -3.37
C ALA A 90 -5.29 6.53 -2.94
N LYS A 91 -6.34 7.09 -3.56
CA LYS A 91 -6.90 8.40 -3.18
C LYS A 91 -7.33 8.43 -1.71
N LYS A 92 -8.03 7.40 -1.22
CA LYS A 92 -8.37 7.26 0.21
C LYS A 92 -7.15 7.23 1.12
N GLY A 93 -6.07 6.57 0.69
CA GLY A 93 -4.80 6.57 1.41
C GLY A 93 -4.20 7.96 1.53
N LEU A 94 -4.16 8.71 0.43
CA LEU A 94 -3.63 10.08 0.37
C LEU A 94 -4.51 11.08 1.13
N ASP A 95 -5.83 10.90 1.14
CA ASP A 95 -6.76 11.71 1.94
C ASP A 95 -6.47 11.58 3.45
N LEU A 96 -6.01 10.40 3.89
CA LEU A 96 -5.63 10.15 5.29
C LEU A 96 -4.21 10.63 5.59
N ASN A 97 -3.29 10.39 4.66
CA ASN A 97 -1.89 10.79 4.78
C ASN A 97 -1.32 11.10 3.40
N ARG A 98 -1.19 12.39 3.10
CA ARG A 98 -0.59 12.87 1.85
C ARG A 98 0.86 12.41 1.62
N HIS A 99 1.56 12.00 2.67
CA HIS A 99 2.94 11.49 2.60
C HIS A 99 3.01 9.97 2.42
N ASP A 100 1.87 9.29 2.17
CA ASP A 100 1.85 7.86 1.96
C ASP A 100 2.48 7.47 0.62
N ALA A 101 3.62 6.80 0.71
CA ALA A 101 4.43 6.44 -0.44
C ALA A 101 3.81 5.32 -1.29
N TRP A 102 3.05 4.39 -0.69
CA TRP A 102 2.42 3.32 -1.46
C TRP A 102 1.21 3.85 -2.21
N ALA A 103 0.42 4.69 -1.55
CA ALA A 103 -0.74 5.31 -2.17
C ALA A 103 -0.33 6.23 -3.33
N THR A 104 0.72 7.03 -3.15
CA THR A 104 1.25 7.89 -4.23
C THR A 104 1.74 7.04 -5.41
N HIS A 105 2.53 5.99 -5.14
CA HIS A 105 3.07 5.10 -6.17
C HIS A 105 1.96 4.37 -6.95
N ALA A 106 1.00 3.77 -6.25
CA ALA A 106 -0.13 3.09 -6.89
C ALA A 106 -0.97 4.03 -7.74
N LEU A 107 -1.22 5.27 -7.28
CA LEU A 107 -1.98 6.26 -8.05
C LEU A 107 -1.24 6.68 -9.32
N ALA A 108 0.07 6.89 -9.24
CA ALA A 108 0.90 7.23 -10.39
C ALA A 108 0.85 6.11 -11.45
N HIS A 109 1.02 4.86 -11.05
CA HIS A 109 0.90 3.72 -11.97
C HIS A 109 -0.52 3.54 -12.52
N CYS A 110 -1.57 3.81 -11.75
CA CYS A 110 -2.93 3.79 -12.29
C CYS A 110 -3.13 4.80 -13.43
N MET A 111 -2.52 5.99 -13.32
CA MET A 111 -2.56 7.00 -14.39
C MET A 111 -1.73 6.54 -15.60
N GLU A 112 -0.52 6.04 -15.37
CA GLU A 112 0.36 5.51 -16.41
C GLU A 112 -0.28 4.36 -17.19
N MET A 113 -0.76 3.32 -16.49
CA MET A 113 -1.32 2.11 -17.10
C MET A 113 -2.62 2.36 -17.86
N ASN A 114 -3.35 3.43 -17.53
CA ASN A 114 -4.52 3.89 -18.28
C ASN A 114 -4.18 4.89 -19.40
N GLY A 115 -2.90 5.16 -19.66
CA GLY A 115 -2.46 6.09 -20.69
C GLY A 115 -2.72 7.57 -20.38
N ARG A 116 -2.98 7.92 -19.11
CA ARG A 116 -3.20 9.29 -18.63
C ARG A 116 -1.87 9.96 -18.25
N PHE A 117 -0.91 9.96 -19.17
CA PHE A 117 0.46 10.37 -18.90
C PHE A 117 0.59 11.83 -18.44
N GLU A 118 -0.10 12.76 -19.10
CA GLU A 118 -0.07 14.19 -18.75
C GLU A 118 -0.61 14.43 -17.33
N GLU A 119 -1.67 13.70 -16.95
CA GLU A 119 -2.22 13.76 -15.61
C GLU A 119 -1.26 13.17 -14.58
N GLY A 120 -0.62 12.03 -14.89
CA GLY A 120 0.40 11.40 -14.06
C GLY A 120 1.61 12.32 -13.82
N ILE A 121 2.13 12.96 -14.86
CA ILE A 121 3.23 13.93 -14.76
C ILE A 121 2.82 15.09 -13.87
N HIS A 122 1.67 15.72 -14.14
CA HIS A 122 1.18 16.83 -13.34
C HIS A 122 0.97 16.43 -11.87
N PHE A 123 0.43 15.24 -11.62
CA PHE A 123 0.27 14.71 -10.26
C PHE A 123 1.62 14.57 -9.55
N MET A 124 2.62 13.93 -10.19
CA MET A 124 3.93 13.73 -9.59
C MET A 124 4.68 15.04 -9.35
N GLU A 125 4.60 16.01 -10.27
CA GLU A 125 5.21 17.34 -10.12
C GLU A 125 4.53 18.15 -9.00
N SER A 126 3.20 18.20 -9.00
CA SER A 126 2.43 19.00 -8.02
C SER A 126 2.51 18.45 -6.58
N THR A 127 2.88 17.18 -6.42
CA THR A 127 2.98 16.53 -5.11
C THR A 127 4.42 16.23 -4.68
N GLU A 128 5.43 16.80 -5.34
CA GLU A 128 6.85 16.51 -5.06
C GLU A 128 7.21 16.70 -3.57
N THR A 129 6.74 17.76 -2.94
CA THR A 129 7.01 18.02 -1.51
C THR A 129 6.44 16.94 -0.58
N ASP A 130 5.50 16.14 -1.07
CA ASP A 130 4.74 15.19 -0.26
C ASP A 130 5.38 13.83 -0.32
N TRP A 131 5.78 13.37 -1.51
CA TRP A 131 6.41 12.07 -1.70
C TRP A 131 7.92 12.08 -1.58
N ASN A 132 8.59 13.23 -1.78
CA ASN A 132 10.06 13.31 -1.74
C ASN A 132 10.64 13.15 -0.33
N VAL A 133 9.81 13.11 0.72
CA VAL A 133 10.26 12.71 2.07
C VAL A 133 10.48 11.20 2.20
N SER A 134 9.93 10.41 1.28
CA SER A 134 10.00 8.95 1.30
C SER A 134 11.12 8.40 0.43
N LEU A 135 12.04 7.66 1.04
CA LEU A 135 13.10 6.92 0.33
C LEU A 135 12.54 5.85 -0.61
N PHE A 136 11.30 5.39 -0.41
CA PHE A 136 10.65 4.41 -1.26
C PHE A 136 10.47 4.99 -2.68
N ILE A 137 9.77 6.12 -2.81
CA ILE A 137 9.47 6.73 -4.12
C ILE A 137 10.73 7.27 -4.81
N GLN A 138 11.69 7.78 -4.05
CA GLN A 138 12.96 8.24 -4.62
C GLN A 138 13.71 7.14 -5.39
N ARG A 139 13.50 5.85 -5.05
CA ARG A 139 14.10 4.70 -5.75
C ARG A 139 13.29 4.19 -6.93
N PHE A 140 12.00 4.54 -7.04
CA PHE A 140 11.12 4.14 -8.15
C PHE A 140 11.10 5.17 -9.30
N ARG A 141 11.97 6.19 -9.26
CA ARG A 141 12.12 7.24 -10.29
C ARG A 141 12.63 6.72 -11.67
N LEU A 142 12.66 5.41 -11.90
CA LEU A 142 13.33 4.73 -13.03
C LEU A 142 12.49 3.63 -13.70
N CYS A 143 11.19 3.55 -13.44
CA CYS A 143 10.28 2.84 -14.34
C CYS A 143 9.77 3.82 -15.40
#